data_AF-A0A1Y1N6Y0-F1
#
_entry.id   AF-A0A1Y1N6Y0-F1
#
_cell.length_a   1.000
_cell.length_b   1.000
_cell.length_c   1.000
_cell.angle_alpha   90.00
_cell.angle_beta   90.00
_cell.angle_gamma   90.00
#
_symmetry.space_group_name_H-M   'P 1'
#
loop_
_entity.id
_entity.type
_entity.pdbx_description
1 polymer ?
#
loop_
_entity_poly.entity_id
_entity_poly.type
_entity_poly.pdbx_seq_one_letter_code
_entity_poly.pdbx_strand_id
1 'polypeptide(L)'
;LVPVGQVGKHVACVSFSRPNMLKMAMVAVIFLSMLASAMSHGQEQCLRETKTDYETLHKEFHTFQTSKRNVIIGKFFACLWKRQGLMDADGSVIVDKFPEYFATLVSRYRNLPITEQQKAEINRLIDNGLFDLNFEGDQERDAIQLVNNIKYGFFGITFADREPGRDLLEIIME
;
A
#
# COMPACT_ATOMS: atom_id res chain seq x y z
N LEU A 1 -57.46 42.88 -41.82
CA LEU A 1 -56.73 42.16 -40.75
C LEU A 1 -55.24 42.26 -41.08
N VAL A 2 -54.59 43.27 -40.51
CA VAL A 2 -53.16 43.60 -40.70
C VAL A 2 -52.42 43.07 -39.46
N PRO A 3 -51.25 42.42 -39.60
CA PRO A 3 -50.58 41.82 -38.46
C PRO A 3 -49.91 42.85 -37.54
N VAL A 4 -49.81 42.39 -36.30
CA VAL A 4 -49.37 43.03 -35.07
C VAL A 4 -47.86 43.30 -35.06
N GLY A 5 -47.48 44.51 -34.64
CA GLY A 5 -46.48 44.78 -33.59
C GLY A 5 -45.04 44.27 -33.73
N GLN A 6 -44.15 45.17 -34.14
CA GLN A 6 -43.01 45.69 -33.36
C GLN A 6 -42.10 44.73 -32.54
N VAL A 7 -40.80 44.76 -32.83
CA VAL A 7 -39.67 45.24 -31.98
C VAL A 7 -38.40 44.42 -32.25
N GLY A 8 -37.30 45.15 -32.45
CA GLY A 8 -36.02 44.69 -32.95
C GLY A 8 -35.33 43.59 -32.14
N LYS A 9 -34.59 42.76 -32.89
CA LYS A 9 -33.67 41.76 -32.37
C LYS A 9 -32.44 42.46 -31.77
N HIS A 10 -32.39 42.59 -30.45
CA HIS A 10 -31.11 42.69 -29.76
C HIS A 10 -30.56 41.27 -29.58
N VAL A 11 -29.53 40.94 -30.36
CA VAL A 11 -28.68 39.78 -30.14
C VAL A 11 -27.88 40.07 -28.87
N ALA A 12 -28.30 39.52 -27.74
CA ALA A 12 -27.44 39.42 -26.57
C ALA A 12 -26.43 38.30 -26.84
N CYS A 13 -25.26 38.66 -27.38
CA CYS A 13 -24.07 37.84 -27.30
C CYS A 13 -23.69 37.72 -25.81
N VAL A 14 -24.15 36.66 -25.14
CA VAL A 14 -23.53 36.24 -23.89
C VAL A 14 -22.20 35.60 -24.26
N SER A 15 -21.15 36.41 -24.21
CA SER A 15 -19.78 35.93 -24.25
C SER A 15 -19.54 35.05 -23.02
N PHE A 16 -19.66 33.73 -23.18
CA PHE A 16 -19.09 32.80 -22.23
C PHE A 16 -17.58 32.89 -22.35
N SER A 17 -16.98 33.81 -21.60
CA SER A 17 -15.55 33.74 -21.29
C SER A 17 -15.29 32.35 -20.72
N ARG A 18 -14.37 31.61 -21.35
CA ARG A 18 -13.74 30.42 -20.77
C ARG A 18 -12.53 30.87 -19.93
N PRO A 19 -12.64 31.13 -18.60
CA PRO A 19 -11.43 31.18 -17.80
C PRO A 19 -11.41 30.19 -16.62
N ASN A 20 -12.34 29.23 -16.52
CA ASN A 20 -12.45 28.42 -15.29
C ASN A 20 -12.38 26.90 -15.44
N MET A 21 -12.62 26.30 -16.62
CA MET A 21 -12.53 24.84 -16.72
C MET A 21 -11.09 24.32 -16.65
N LEU A 22 -10.12 25.03 -17.25
CA LEU A 22 -8.72 24.64 -17.20
C LEU A 22 -8.13 24.77 -15.79
N LYS A 23 -8.50 25.84 -15.06
CA LYS A 23 -8.06 26.07 -13.67
C LYS A 23 -8.67 25.05 -12.71
N MET A 24 -9.96 24.72 -12.86
CA MET A 24 -10.60 23.68 -12.05
C MET A 24 -10.03 22.29 -12.35
N ALA A 25 -9.76 21.96 -13.62
CA ALA A 25 -9.11 20.71 -13.99
C ALA A 25 -7.68 20.63 -13.43
N MET A 26 -6.92 21.72 -13.45
CA MET A 26 -5.57 21.77 -12.90
C MET A 26 -5.55 21.60 -11.37
N VAL A 27 -6.47 22.24 -10.65
CA VAL A 27 -6.61 22.04 -9.19
C VAL A 27 -7.02 20.61 -8.87
N ALA A 28 -7.94 20.01 -9.65
CA ALA A 28 -8.34 18.61 -9.47
C ALA A 28 -7.18 17.63 -9.76
N VAL A 29 -6.37 17.88 -10.79
CA VAL A 29 -5.17 17.08 -11.10
C VAL A 29 -4.11 17.23 -10.00
N ILE A 30 -3.93 18.42 -9.44
CA ILE A 30 -3.02 18.67 -8.31
C ILE A 30 -3.53 17.96 -7.03
N PHE A 31 -4.83 18.03 -6.74
CA PHE A 31 -5.41 17.33 -5.60
C PHE A 31 -5.38 15.80 -5.75
N LEU A 32 -5.61 15.28 -6.96
CA LEU A 32 -5.50 13.85 -7.27
C LEU A 32 -4.05 13.35 -7.17
N SER A 33 -3.07 14.17 -7.56
CA SER A 33 -1.64 13.83 -7.41
C SER A 33 -1.14 13.95 -5.97
N MET A 34 -1.71 14.85 -5.15
CA MET A 34 -1.47 14.91 -3.71
C MET A 34 -2.08 13.72 -2.94
N LEU A 35 -3.20 13.17 -3.40
CA LEU A 35 -3.82 11.98 -2.79
C LEU A 35 -3.11 10.67 -3.20
N ALA A 36 -2.55 10.60 -4.42
CA ALA A 36 -1.72 9.47 -4.87
C ALA A 36 -0.34 9.40 -4.18
N SER A 37 0.13 10.49 -3.57
CA SER A 37 1.45 10.58 -2.91
C SER A 37 1.43 10.27 -1.41
N ALA A 38 0.25 10.08 -0.82
CA ALA A 38 0.13 9.67 0.60
C ALA A 38 0.65 8.24 0.85
N MET A 39 0.51 7.35 -0.15
CA MET A 39 1.06 5.98 -0.11
C MET A 39 2.58 5.92 -0.41
N SER A 40 3.19 6.95 -1.01
CA SER A 40 4.65 6.99 -1.26
C SER A 40 5.46 7.63 -0.12
N HIS A 41 4.84 8.41 0.75
CA HIS A 41 5.58 9.20 1.74
C HIS A 41 6.24 8.35 2.84
N GLY A 42 5.57 7.30 3.31
CA GLY A 42 6.06 6.46 4.41
C GLY A 42 7.27 5.60 4.02
N GLN A 43 7.23 4.98 2.85
CA GLN A 43 8.31 4.10 2.38
C GLN A 43 9.53 4.89 1.90
N GLU A 44 9.35 5.99 1.16
CA GLU A 44 10.46 6.89 0.83
C GLU A 44 11.12 7.47 2.08
N GLN A 45 10.33 7.79 3.11
CA GLN A 45 10.86 8.25 4.38
C GLN A 45 11.65 7.16 5.10
N CYS A 46 11.20 5.91 5.07
CA CYS A 46 11.98 4.80 5.63
C CYS A 46 13.28 4.54 4.87
N LEU A 47 13.27 4.55 3.53
CA LEU A 47 14.50 4.45 2.73
C LEU A 47 15.51 5.54 3.13
N ARG A 48 15.05 6.78 3.33
CA ARG A 48 15.89 7.90 3.79
C ARG A 48 16.40 7.71 5.23
N GLU A 49 15.52 7.36 6.16
CA GLU A 49 15.85 7.22 7.59
C GLU A 49 16.81 6.05 7.85
N THR A 50 16.66 4.95 7.11
CA THR A 50 17.56 3.79 7.22
C THR A 50 18.80 3.90 6.34
N LYS A 51 18.91 4.97 5.54
CA LYS A 51 20.00 5.20 4.58
C LYS A 51 20.16 3.99 3.63
N THR A 52 19.04 3.49 3.13
CA THR A 52 18.95 2.33 2.24
C THR A 52 18.32 2.77 0.94
N ASP A 53 18.98 2.54 -0.19
CA ASP A 53 18.36 2.73 -1.50
C ASP A 53 17.49 1.52 -1.88
N TYR A 54 16.57 1.74 -2.82
CA TYR A 54 15.62 0.72 -3.24
C TYR A 54 16.30 -0.50 -3.87
N GLU A 55 17.35 -0.32 -4.69
CA GLU A 55 18.03 -1.43 -5.37
C GLU A 55 18.69 -2.38 -4.37
N THR A 56 19.33 -1.81 -3.34
CA THR A 56 19.91 -2.56 -2.23
C THR A 56 18.83 -3.28 -1.44
N LEU A 57 17.75 -2.60 -1.06
CA LEU A 57 16.63 -3.22 -0.34
C LEU A 57 16.02 -4.38 -1.11
N HIS A 58 15.78 -4.19 -2.42
CA HIS A 58 15.23 -5.18 -3.34
C HIS A 58 16.12 -6.42 -3.42
N LYS A 59 17.42 -6.21 -3.68
CA LYS A 59 18.40 -7.28 -3.70
C LYS A 59 18.43 -8.06 -2.39
N GLU A 60 18.52 -7.35 -1.26
CA GLU A 60 18.52 -8.00 0.05
C GLU A 60 17.24 -8.78 0.26
N PHE A 61 16.06 -8.21 -0.05
CA PHE A 61 14.76 -8.84 0.12
C PHE A 61 14.66 -10.19 -0.59
N HIS A 62 15.15 -10.30 -1.81
CA HIS A 62 15.08 -11.56 -2.56
C HIS A 62 16.19 -12.56 -2.22
N THR A 63 17.31 -12.11 -1.65
CA THR A 63 18.47 -12.97 -1.39
C THR A 63 18.60 -13.42 0.06
N PHE A 64 17.99 -12.70 1.01
CA PHE A 64 18.08 -13.09 2.42
C PHE A 64 17.33 -14.39 2.68
N GLN A 65 18.02 -15.35 3.28
CA GLN A 65 17.41 -16.58 3.78
C GLN A 65 16.61 -16.25 5.04
N THR A 66 15.40 -16.77 5.14
CA THR A 66 14.42 -16.45 6.19
C THR A 66 14.96 -16.61 7.62
N SER A 67 15.98 -17.44 7.84
CA SER A 67 16.62 -17.67 9.15
C SER A 67 17.75 -16.70 9.53
N LYS A 68 18.07 -15.68 8.73
CA LYS A 68 19.23 -14.81 8.95
C LYS A 68 18.88 -13.42 9.48
N ARG A 69 19.69 -12.92 10.42
CA ARG A 69 19.75 -11.49 10.73
C ARG A 69 20.16 -10.73 9.48
N ASN A 70 19.33 -9.78 9.05
CA ASN A 70 19.64 -8.87 7.97
C ASN A 70 19.32 -7.46 8.43
N VAL A 71 20.36 -6.69 8.76
CA VAL A 71 20.20 -5.35 9.35
C VAL A 71 19.50 -4.38 8.39
N ILE A 72 19.70 -4.54 7.08
CA ILE A 72 19.06 -3.68 6.06
C ILE A 72 17.55 -3.94 6.08
N ILE A 73 17.15 -5.21 5.96
CA ILE A 73 15.74 -5.62 5.98
C ILE A 73 15.11 -5.30 7.33
N GLY A 74 15.75 -5.67 8.43
CA GLY A 74 15.24 -5.45 9.79
C GLY A 74 14.98 -3.98 10.07
N LYS A 75 15.92 -3.08 9.74
CA LYS A 75 15.74 -1.64 9.97
C LYS A 75 14.66 -1.05 9.07
N PHE A 76 14.68 -1.37 7.78
CA PHE A 76 13.70 -0.85 6.83
C PHE A 76 12.28 -1.26 7.24
N PHE A 77 12.07 -2.56 7.48
CA PHE A 77 10.76 -3.07 7.83
C PHE A 77 10.34 -2.67 9.24
N ALA A 78 11.25 -2.53 10.21
CA ALA A 78 10.92 -1.92 11.50
C ALA A 78 10.37 -0.50 11.33
N CYS A 79 11.01 0.33 10.50
CA CYS A 79 10.50 1.66 10.18
C CYS A 79 9.12 1.59 9.50
N LEU A 80 8.98 0.72 8.48
CA LEU A 80 7.74 0.60 7.72
C LEU A 80 6.57 0.13 8.61
N TRP A 81 6.79 -0.91 9.43
CA TRP A 81 5.80 -1.50 10.31
C TRP A 81 5.35 -0.54 11.40
N LYS A 82 6.23 0.31 11.93
CA LYS A 82 5.85 1.39 12.86
C LYS A 82 4.89 2.38 12.21
N ARG A 83 5.15 2.74 10.95
CA ARG A 83 4.32 3.70 10.20
C ARG A 83 2.99 3.13 9.75
N GLN A 84 2.97 1.84 9.40
CA GLN A 84 1.75 1.11 9.06
C GLN A 84 0.98 0.65 10.31
N GLY A 85 1.54 0.89 11.50
CA GLY A 85 0.92 0.56 12.78
C GLY A 85 0.89 -0.94 13.09
N LEU A 86 1.73 -1.74 12.42
CA LEU A 86 2.00 -3.15 12.75
C LEU A 86 3.02 -3.31 13.88
N MET A 87 3.81 -2.27 14.14
CA MET A 87 4.61 -2.13 15.35
C MET A 87 4.25 -0.85 16.09
N ASP A 88 4.43 -0.86 17.40
CA ASP A 88 4.37 0.35 18.21
C ASP A 88 5.68 1.16 18.13
N ALA A 89 5.70 2.33 18.76
CA ALA A 89 6.86 3.22 18.76
C ALA A 89 8.12 2.55 19.37
N ASP A 90 7.91 1.69 20.37
CA ASP A 90 8.96 0.98 21.11
C ASP A 90 9.56 -0.18 20.30
N GLY A 91 8.89 -0.59 19.21
CA GLY A 91 9.35 -1.64 18.30
C GLY A 91 8.75 -3.01 18.57
N SER A 92 7.69 -3.08 19.37
CA SER A 92 6.94 -4.32 19.61
C SER A 92 5.90 -4.52 18.51
N VAL A 93 5.77 -5.76 18.03
CA VAL A 93 4.75 -6.11 17.03
C VAL A 93 3.36 -6.17 17.66
N ILE A 94 2.39 -5.56 16.99
CA ILE A 94 0.97 -5.58 17.38
C ILE A 94 0.31 -6.77 16.67
N VAL A 95 0.39 -7.94 17.30
CA VAL A 95 -0.02 -9.24 16.72
C VAL A 95 -1.44 -9.22 16.15
N ASP A 96 -2.38 -8.60 16.86
CA ASP A 96 -3.81 -8.54 16.48
C ASP A 96 -4.07 -7.86 15.12
N LYS A 97 -3.12 -7.05 14.63
CA LYS A 97 -3.26 -6.37 13.34
C LYS A 97 -2.72 -7.17 12.16
N PHE A 98 -1.94 -8.22 12.41
CA PHE A 98 -1.34 -9.03 11.36
C PHE A 98 -2.38 -9.69 10.43
N PRO A 99 -3.48 -10.30 10.92
CA PRO A 99 -4.46 -10.96 10.05
C PRO A 99 -5.09 -10.01 9.02
N GLU A 100 -5.51 -8.81 9.46
CA GLU A 100 -6.13 -7.80 8.61
C GLU A 100 -5.13 -7.25 7.58
N TYR A 101 -3.90 -6.98 8.01
CA TYR A 101 -2.85 -6.52 7.12
C TYR A 101 -2.53 -7.56 6.04
N PHE A 102 -2.33 -8.81 6.44
CA PHE A 102 -2.02 -9.89 5.52
C PHE A 102 -3.18 -10.14 4.53
N ALA A 103 -4.44 -10.05 4.97
CA ALA A 103 -5.61 -10.10 4.09
C ALA A 103 -5.63 -8.98 3.05
N THR A 104 -5.22 -7.79 3.45
CA THR A 104 -5.10 -6.63 2.55
C THR A 104 -4.04 -6.88 1.48
N LEU A 105 -2.88 -7.43 1.83
CA LEU A 105 -1.84 -7.79 0.87
C LEU A 105 -2.34 -8.84 -0.14
N VAL A 106 -3.00 -9.90 0.32
CA VAL A 106 -3.55 -10.94 -0.56
C VAL A 106 -4.63 -10.39 -1.49
N SER A 107 -5.48 -9.50 -1.00
CA SER A 107 -6.51 -8.82 -1.80
C SER A 107 -5.90 -7.97 -2.90
N ARG A 108 -4.89 -7.16 -2.59
CA ARG A 108 -4.14 -6.37 -3.58
C ARG A 108 -3.45 -7.25 -4.61
N TYR A 109 -2.77 -8.31 -4.16
CA TYR A 109 -2.11 -9.27 -5.05
C TYR A 109 -3.10 -9.91 -6.03
N ARG A 110 -4.27 -10.33 -5.57
CA ARG A 110 -5.28 -10.96 -6.42
C ARG A 110 -6.15 -9.96 -7.19
N ASN A 111 -6.07 -8.67 -6.87
CA ASN A 111 -7.01 -7.65 -7.31
C ASN A 111 -8.49 -8.06 -7.05
N LEU A 112 -8.75 -8.59 -5.85
CA LEU A 112 -10.07 -9.07 -5.43
C LEU A 112 -10.51 -8.35 -4.15
N PRO A 113 -11.80 -8.03 -3.98
CA PRO A 113 -12.29 -7.49 -2.71
C PRO A 113 -12.07 -8.48 -1.57
N ILE A 114 -11.79 -7.99 -0.37
CA ILE A 114 -11.72 -8.82 0.84
C ILE A 114 -13.14 -9.27 1.21
N THR A 115 -13.35 -10.59 1.22
CA THR A 115 -14.60 -11.22 1.67
C THR A 115 -14.44 -11.84 3.05
N GLU A 116 -15.54 -12.04 3.77
CA GLU A 116 -15.53 -12.74 5.07
C GLU A 116 -14.96 -14.17 4.95
N GLN A 117 -15.13 -14.82 3.80
CA GLN A 117 -14.54 -16.14 3.54
C GLN A 117 -13.01 -16.10 3.43
N GLN A 118 -12.44 -15.06 2.80
CA GLN A 118 -10.97 -14.90 2.73
C GLN A 118 -10.38 -14.57 4.09
N LYS A 119 -11.05 -13.72 4.88
CA LYS A 119 -10.65 -13.45 6.27
C LYS A 119 -10.66 -14.73 7.11
N ALA A 120 -11.71 -15.55 6.97
CA ALA A 120 -11.83 -16.82 7.68
C ALA A 120 -10.71 -17.80 7.28
N GLU A 121 -10.34 -17.88 6.00
CA GLU A 121 -9.23 -18.74 5.58
C GLU A 121 -7.88 -18.26 6.13
N ILE A 122 -7.63 -16.95 6.14
CA ILE A 122 -6.40 -16.39 6.73
C ILE A 122 -6.32 -16.69 8.22
N ASN A 123 -7.42 -16.48 8.96
CA ASN A 123 -7.50 -16.83 10.38
C ASN A 123 -7.26 -18.33 10.60
N ARG A 124 -7.85 -19.19 9.77
CA ARG A 124 -7.62 -20.64 9.83
C ARG A 124 -6.15 -21.01 9.64
N LEU A 125 -5.43 -20.30 8.78
CA LEU A 125 -4.00 -20.55 8.55
C LEU A 125 -3.14 -20.07 9.72
N ILE A 126 -3.54 -18.98 10.37
CA ILE A 126 -2.94 -18.52 11.63
C ILE A 126 -3.17 -19.56 12.74
N ASP A 127 -4.39 -20.02 12.93
CA ASP A 127 -4.74 -21.02 13.95
C ASP A 127 -4.01 -22.37 13.75
N ASN A 128 -3.73 -22.73 12.50
CA ASN A 128 -2.98 -23.93 12.15
C ASN A 128 -1.46 -23.77 12.29
N GLY A 129 -0.97 -22.63 12.75
CA GLY A 129 0.44 -22.38 13.00
C GLY A 129 1.28 -22.18 11.74
N LEU A 130 0.67 -21.77 10.62
CA LEU A 130 1.44 -21.42 9.41
C LEU A 130 2.32 -20.19 9.63
N PHE A 131 1.89 -19.30 10.53
CA PHE A 131 2.60 -18.07 10.87
C PHE A 131 3.22 -18.21 12.26
N ASP A 132 4.52 -17.93 12.37
CA ASP A 132 5.20 -17.85 13.66
C ASP A 132 5.04 -16.43 14.22
N LEU A 133 4.06 -16.24 15.10
CA LEU A 133 3.76 -14.96 15.73
C LEU A 133 4.36 -14.84 17.14
N ASN A 134 5.35 -15.68 17.48
CA ASN A 134 6.09 -15.58 18.73
C ASN A 134 7.25 -14.60 18.56
N PHE A 135 7.04 -13.35 18.93
CA PHE A 135 8.02 -12.27 18.80
C PHE A 135 8.92 -12.17 20.05
N GLU A 136 10.21 -11.87 19.85
CA GLU A 136 11.22 -11.83 20.92
C GLU A 136 11.37 -10.44 21.57
N GLY A 137 10.75 -9.40 20.99
CA GLY A 137 10.91 -8.01 21.43
C GLY A 137 12.17 -7.33 20.88
N ASP A 138 12.87 -7.95 19.91
CA ASP A 138 13.95 -7.34 19.14
C ASP A 138 13.36 -6.80 17.85
N GLN A 139 13.18 -5.48 17.76
CA GLN A 139 12.46 -4.85 16.65
C GLN A 139 12.97 -5.26 15.25
N GLU A 140 14.28 -5.46 15.07
CA GLU A 140 14.84 -5.79 13.76
C GLU A 140 14.56 -7.25 13.42
N ARG A 141 14.66 -8.15 14.41
CA ARG A 141 14.31 -9.56 14.21
C ARG A 141 12.83 -9.76 14.03
N ASP A 142 12.01 -9.11 14.85
CA ASP A 142 10.56 -9.22 14.79
C ASP A 142 10.04 -8.64 13.46
N ALA A 143 10.67 -7.57 12.95
CA ALA A 143 10.43 -7.07 11.59
C ALA A 143 10.72 -8.14 10.52
N ILE A 144 11.88 -8.80 10.60
CA ILE A 144 12.26 -9.88 9.67
C ILE A 144 11.30 -11.06 9.79
N GLN A 145 10.88 -11.42 11.00
CA GLN A 145 9.92 -12.49 11.24
C GLN A 145 8.56 -12.20 10.60
N LEU A 146 8.07 -10.95 10.71
CA LEU A 146 6.88 -10.51 9.98
C LEU A 146 7.06 -10.63 8.46
N VAL A 147 8.21 -10.22 7.92
CA VAL A 147 8.50 -10.37 6.48
C VAL A 147 8.47 -11.84 6.06
N ASN A 148 9.04 -12.73 6.87
CA ASN A 148 9.04 -14.16 6.62
C ASN A 148 7.64 -14.75 6.64
N ASN A 149 6.84 -14.39 7.65
CA ASN A 149 5.43 -14.77 7.74
C ASN A 149 4.67 -14.35 6.48
N ILE A 150 4.89 -13.14 5.97
CA ILE A 150 4.28 -12.70 4.71
C ILE A 150 4.75 -13.58 3.54
N LYS A 151 6.07 -13.79 3.37
CA LYS A 151 6.62 -14.63 2.30
C LYS A 151 6.06 -16.05 2.32
N TYR A 152 6.01 -16.69 3.50
CA TYR A 152 5.48 -18.03 3.67
C TYR A 152 3.97 -18.10 3.42
N GLY A 153 3.21 -17.13 3.95
CA GLY A 153 1.78 -17.03 3.70
C GLY A 153 1.46 -16.86 2.21
N PHE A 154 2.20 -16.00 1.51
CA PHE A 154 2.04 -15.84 0.06
C PHE A 154 2.34 -17.14 -0.68
N PHE A 155 3.47 -17.80 -0.40
CA PHE A 155 3.79 -19.10 -0.98
C PHE A 155 2.67 -20.13 -0.74
N GLY A 156 2.14 -20.21 0.47
CA GLY A 156 1.11 -21.18 0.84
C GLY A 156 -0.29 -20.90 0.29
N ILE A 157 -0.65 -19.63 0.06
CA ILE A 157 -2.04 -19.23 -0.24
C ILE A 157 -2.22 -18.88 -1.71
N THR A 158 -1.24 -18.20 -2.29
CA THR A 158 -1.40 -17.59 -3.61
C THR A 158 -0.88 -18.47 -4.74
N PHE A 159 -0.03 -19.46 -4.46
CA PHE A 159 0.80 -20.12 -5.49
C PHE A 159 1.46 -19.08 -6.43
N ALA A 160 1.71 -17.86 -5.93
CA ALA A 160 2.06 -16.65 -6.67
C ALA A 160 3.35 -16.76 -7.47
N ASP A 161 4.23 -17.65 -7.04
CA ASP A 161 5.43 -18.10 -7.74
C ASP A 161 5.12 -18.70 -9.13
N ARG A 162 3.85 -18.88 -9.49
CA ARG A 162 3.38 -19.29 -10.83
C ARG A 162 2.80 -18.17 -11.69
N GLU A 163 2.64 -16.94 -11.18
CA GLU A 163 2.19 -15.78 -11.96
C GLU A 163 3.37 -14.82 -12.23
N PRO A 164 3.85 -14.74 -13.49
CA PRO A 164 4.93 -13.82 -13.85
C PRO A 164 4.50 -12.35 -13.66
N GLY A 165 5.34 -11.55 -13.00
CA GLY A 165 5.29 -10.09 -13.08
C GLY A 165 4.71 -9.34 -11.88
N ARG A 166 4.57 -9.95 -10.70
CA ARG A 166 4.22 -9.23 -9.46
C ARG A 166 5.31 -9.35 -8.40
N ASP A 167 5.89 -8.23 -8.01
CA ASP A 167 6.93 -8.15 -7.01
C ASP A 167 6.33 -8.06 -5.59
N LEU A 168 6.66 -9.02 -4.73
CA LEU A 168 6.16 -9.05 -3.35
C LEU A 168 6.67 -7.86 -2.52
N LEU A 169 7.89 -7.37 -2.78
CA LEU A 169 8.40 -6.19 -2.08
C LEU A 169 7.56 -4.96 -2.42
N GLU A 170 7.24 -4.77 -3.71
CA GLU A 170 6.40 -3.67 -4.17
C GLU A 170 5.01 -3.72 -3.52
N ILE A 171 4.40 -4.92 -3.46
CA ILE A 171 3.08 -5.13 -2.85
C ILE A 171 3.07 -4.84 -1.35
N ILE A 172 4.14 -5.21 -0.64
CA ILE A 172 4.28 -4.92 0.78
C ILE A 172 4.45 -3.41 1.02
N MET A 173 5.15 -2.75 0.09
CA MET A 173 5.44 -1.34 0.19
C MET A 173 4.19 -0.48 -0.10
N GLU A 174 3.36 -0.83 -1.10
CA GLU A 174 2.06 -0.17 -1.42
C GLU A 174 1.12 0.00 -0.21
#